data_AF-A0A9P1IZA8-F1
#
_entry.id   AF-A0A9P1IZA8-F1
#
_cell.length_a   1.000
_cell.length_b   1.000
_cell.length_c   1.000
_cell.angle_alpha   90.00
_cell.angle_beta   90.00
_cell.angle_gamma   90.00
#
_symmetry.space_group_name_H-M   'P 1'
#
loop_
_entity.id
_entity.type
_entity.pdbx_description
1 polymer ?
#
loop_
_entity_poly.entity_id
_entity_poly.type
_entity_poly.pdbx_seq_one_letter_code
_entity_poly.pdbx_strand_id
1 'polypeptide(L)'
;MFADIVYQSGDQYIQSFEDIQAGILVFLPCWIGLLMVTIVIRGCVKLPGMQSSFGYLMKYYMIAGSIAPINMGVFYFFGVMMDIKFVINNSRIFGMIALILTPILQSQLLMISLNRFFALATPAYYKKMFELKYQRVFVFLCWSTPLIYTPIITYYNDCSYKFYHYGWLFTYVINEKCGNKLEIMLRGVQAFFAYSMVLVDIVTILLLICFRKKVLQSHSAQIRRREISFGQQVVIQGFVYMMYGFWYNLGNRWIPQSIPENWRIFWTTAFSANMLHIFGTSVIFIFNSEFSRWLRCYKREEIIVVSNTSN
;
A
#
# COMPACT_ATOMS: atom_id res chain seq x y z
N MET A 1 9.15 -14.23 19.24
CA MET A 1 8.10 -15.27 19.06
C MET A 1 7.55 -15.31 17.61
N PHE A 2 8.41 -15.05 16.60
CA PHE A 2 8.28 -15.51 15.21
C PHE A 2 9.62 -16.08 14.72
N ALA A 3 10.57 -16.28 15.64
CA ALA A 3 11.90 -16.82 15.37
C ALA A 3 11.89 -18.35 15.23
N ASP A 4 10.78 -19.00 15.58
CA ASP A 4 10.69 -20.47 15.64
C ASP A 4 9.92 -21.09 14.46
N ILE A 5 9.41 -20.29 13.51
CA ILE A 5 8.64 -20.80 12.36
C ILE A 5 9.44 -20.67 11.07
N VAL A 6 10.71 -21.08 11.05
CA VAL A 6 11.41 -21.28 9.75
C VAL A 6 12.52 -22.31 9.91
N TYR A 7 12.20 -23.60 9.99
CA TYR A 7 13.18 -24.63 9.65
C TYR A 7 12.49 -25.92 9.20
N GLN A 8 12.35 -26.07 7.88
CA GLN A 8 12.45 -27.35 7.18
C GLN A 8 12.38 -27.07 5.67
N SER A 9 13.54 -26.93 5.03
CA SER A 9 13.68 -27.05 3.58
C SER A 9 14.75 -28.09 3.30
N GLY A 10 14.37 -29.37 3.42
CA GLY A 10 15.24 -30.51 3.14
C GLY A 10 14.71 -31.44 2.03
N ASP A 11 13.41 -31.41 1.73
CA ASP A 11 12.81 -32.37 0.80
C ASP A 11 12.51 -31.77 -0.57
N GLN A 12 12.54 -32.62 -1.60
CA GLN A 12 12.13 -32.27 -2.96
C GLN A 12 10.70 -31.71 -2.94
N TYR A 13 10.55 -30.40 -3.12
CA TYR A 13 9.25 -29.76 -3.19
C TYR A 13 8.49 -30.24 -4.44
N ILE A 14 7.28 -30.76 -4.21
CA ILE A 14 6.32 -31.17 -5.24
C ILE A 14 5.13 -30.24 -5.10
N GLN A 15 4.72 -29.60 -6.21
CA GLN A 15 3.57 -28.71 -6.23
C GLN A 15 2.31 -29.44 -5.75
N SER A 16 1.61 -28.84 -4.79
CA SER A 16 0.35 -29.33 -4.24
C SER A 16 -0.84 -28.53 -4.77
N PHE A 17 -2.05 -29.06 -4.58
CA PHE A 17 -3.28 -28.33 -4.89
C PHE A 17 -3.43 -27.06 -4.04
N GLU A 18 -2.92 -27.07 -2.80
CA GLU A 18 -2.95 -25.90 -1.92
C GLU A 18 -2.09 -24.74 -2.49
N ASP A 19 -0.98 -25.04 -3.15
CA ASP A 19 -0.15 -24.03 -3.83
C ASP A 19 -0.95 -23.31 -4.93
N ILE A 20 -1.67 -24.07 -5.75
CA ILE A 20 -2.53 -23.50 -6.80
C ILE A 20 -3.60 -22.58 -6.18
N GLN A 21 -4.22 -23.02 -5.08
CA GLN A 21 -5.23 -22.21 -4.38
C GLN A 21 -4.62 -20.92 -3.82
N ALA A 22 -3.49 -20.99 -3.13
CA ALA A 22 -2.81 -19.81 -2.59
C ALA A 22 -2.40 -18.83 -3.69
N GLY A 23 -1.89 -19.35 -4.82
CA GLY A 23 -1.57 -18.57 -6.02
C GLY A 23 -2.77 -17.79 -6.55
N ILE A 24 -3.91 -18.47 -6.75
CA ILE A 24 -5.17 -17.84 -7.21
C ILE A 24 -5.66 -16.79 -6.21
N LEU A 25 -5.66 -17.13 -4.92
CA LEU A 25 -6.16 -16.27 -3.85
C LEU A 25 -5.35 -14.98 -3.68
N VAL A 26 -4.08 -14.95 -4.07
CA VAL A 26 -3.27 -13.71 -4.08
C VAL A 26 -3.33 -13.01 -5.43
N PHE A 27 -3.33 -13.76 -6.54
CA PHE A 27 -3.39 -13.20 -7.89
C PHE A 27 -4.65 -12.38 -8.13
N LEU A 28 -5.82 -12.88 -7.69
CA LEU A 28 -7.10 -12.18 -7.87
C LEU A 28 -7.12 -10.80 -7.19
N PRO A 29 -6.79 -10.67 -5.88
CA PRO A 29 -6.64 -9.37 -5.25
C PRO A 29 -5.64 -8.43 -5.92
N CYS A 30 -4.49 -8.96 -6.37
CA CYS A 30 -3.49 -8.17 -7.09
C CYS A 30 -4.07 -7.59 -8.38
N TRP A 31 -4.78 -8.40 -9.16
CA TRP A 31 -5.35 -7.98 -10.44
C TRP A 31 -6.47 -6.95 -10.25
N ILE A 32 -7.38 -7.19 -9.31
CA ILE A 32 -8.45 -6.23 -8.96
C ILE A 32 -7.83 -4.92 -8.45
N GLY A 33 -6.86 -5.01 -7.53
CA GLY A 33 -6.13 -3.86 -6.99
C GLY A 33 -5.45 -3.05 -8.09
N LEU A 34 -4.81 -3.70 -9.06
CA LEU A 34 -4.16 -3.03 -10.20
C LEU A 34 -5.16 -2.25 -11.07
N LEU A 35 -6.33 -2.83 -11.35
CA LEU A 35 -7.40 -2.15 -12.09
C LEU A 35 -7.88 -0.90 -11.33
N MET A 36 -8.15 -1.05 -10.02
CA MET A 36 -8.59 0.05 -9.16
C MET A 36 -7.56 1.17 -9.10
N VAL A 37 -6.28 0.85 -8.85
CA VAL A 37 -5.18 1.82 -8.81
C VAL A 37 -5.07 2.55 -10.15
N THR A 38 -5.17 1.83 -11.28
CA THR A 38 -5.09 2.44 -12.61
C THR A 38 -6.22 3.43 -12.86
N ILE A 39 -7.45 3.12 -12.43
CA ILE A 39 -8.58 4.05 -12.48
C ILE A 39 -8.30 5.29 -11.63
N VAL A 40 -7.75 5.12 -10.42
CA VAL A 40 -7.39 6.26 -9.55
C VAL A 40 -6.32 7.14 -10.19
N ILE A 41 -5.27 6.55 -10.79
CA ILE A 41 -4.23 7.30 -11.51
C ILE A 41 -4.84 8.15 -12.63
N ARG A 42 -5.72 7.54 -13.44
CA ARG A 42 -6.44 8.26 -14.51
C ARG A 42 -7.28 9.42 -13.95
N GLY A 43 -8.00 9.19 -12.85
CA GLY A 43 -8.76 10.25 -12.19
C GLY A 43 -7.87 11.35 -11.61
N CYS A 44 -6.69 11.04 -11.08
CA CYS A 44 -5.72 12.05 -10.62
C CYS A 44 -5.26 12.98 -11.75
N VAL A 45 -5.19 12.48 -12.99
CA VAL A 45 -4.80 13.27 -14.16
C VAL A 45 -5.98 14.08 -14.70
N LYS A 46 -7.19 13.51 -14.74
CA LYS A 46 -8.35 14.13 -15.37
C LYS A 46 -9.14 15.09 -14.46
N LEU A 47 -9.17 14.86 -13.15
CA LEU A 47 -10.03 15.62 -12.24
C LEU A 47 -9.42 16.97 -11.87
N PRO A 48 -10.13 18.10 -12.05
CA PRO A 48 -9.63 19.42 -11.67
C PRO A 48 -9.28 19.53 -10.18
N GLY A 49 -10.04 18.88 -9.28
CA GLY A 49 -9.73 18.87 -7.84
C GLY A 49 -8.41 18.18 -7.49
N MET A 50 -7.90 17.33 -8.39
CA MET A 50 -6.64 16.60 -8.24
C MET A 50 -5.44 17.34 -8.86
N GLN A 51 -5.64 18.51 -9.49
CA GLN A 51 -4.55 19.39 -9.94
C GLN A 51 -3.93 20.21 -8.79
N SER A 52 -4.08 19.73 -7.56
CA SER A 52 -3.55 20.32 -6.34
C SER A 52 -2.29 19.60 -5.87
N SER A 53 -1.60 20.17 -4.87
CA SER A 53 -0.48 19.52 -4.18
C SER A 53 -0.84 18.11 -3.68
N PHE A 54 -2.06 17.94 -3.14
CA PHE A 54 -2.56 16.64 -2.70
C PHE A 54 -2.66 15.64 -3.85
N GLY A 55 -3.25 16.05 -4.97
CA GLY A 55 -3.40 15.15 -6.11
C GLY A 55 -2.06 14.81 -6.78
N TYR A 56 -1.07 15.71 -6.72
CA TYR A 56 0.30 15.38 -7.11
C TYR A 56 0.88 14.25 -6.26
N LEU A 57 0.85 14.37 -4.93
CA LEU A 57 1.36 13.33 -4.02
C LEU A 57 0.57 12.02 -4.16
N MET A 58 -0.76 12.10 -4.24
CA MET A 58 -1.64 10.95 -4.44
C MET A 58 -1.29 10.20 -5.73
N LYS A 59 -1.02 10.92 -6.83
CA LYS A 59 -0.63 10.30 -8.11
C LYS A 59 0.64 9.46 -7.96
N TYR A 60 1.69 9.97 -7.31
CA TYR A 60 2.93 9.22 -7.12
C TYR A 60 2.79 8.06 -6.15
N TYR A 61 2.00 8.22 -5.09
CA TYR A 61 1.61 7.12 -4.20
C TYR A 61 0.90 6.01 -4.98
N MET A 62 -0.05 6.34 -5.86
CA MET A 62 -0.75 5.37 -6.71
C MET A 62 0.16 4.72 -7.75
N ILE A 63 1.11 5.46 -8.34
CA ILE A 63 2.11 4.90 -9.28
C ILE A 63 3.00 3.88 -8.56
N ALA A 64 3.52 4.20 -7.37
CA ALA A 64 4.23 3.20 -6.58
C ALA A 64 3.32 2.00 -6.22
N GLY A 65 2.05 2.31 -5.92
CA GLY A 65 1.03 1.35 -5.53
C GLY A 65 0.57 0.41 -6.64
N SER A 66 0.86 0.70 -7.92
CA SER A 66 0.59 -0.21 -9.03
C SER A 66 1.72 -1.24 -9.23
N ILE A 67 2.97 -0.88 -8.88
CA ILE A 67 4.12 -1.77 -9.03
C ILE A 67 4.01 -2.96 -8.07
N ALA A 68 3.54 -2.73 -6.85
CA ALA A 68 3.40 -3.78 -5.83
C ALA A 68 2.48 -4.95 -6.25
N PRO A 69 1.21 -4.71 -6.67
CA PRO A 69 0.34 -5.79 -7.15
C PRO A 69 0.81 -6.38 -8.49
N ILE A 70 1.52 -5.64 -9.34
CA ILE A 70 2.17 -6.24 -10.52
C ILE A 70 3.23 -7.25 -10.08
N ASN A 71 4.15 -6.84 -9.19
CA ASN A 71 5.24 -7.66 -8.71
C ASN A 71 4.72 -8.94 -8.01
N MET A 72 3.78 -8.79 -7.07
CA MET A 72 3.18 -9.93 -6.38
C MET A 72 2.29 -10.75 -7.30
N GLY A 73 1.44 -10.13 -8.11
CA GLY A 73 0.55 -10.85 -9.04
C GLY A 73 1.33 -11.73 -10.03
N VAL A 74 2.41 -11.22 -10.62
CA VAL A 74 3.30 -11.99 -11.50
C VAL A 74 3.92 -13.16 -10.73
N PHE A 75 4.42 -12.94 -9.51
CA PHE A 75 5.04 -14.00 -8.72
C PHE A 75 4.06 -15.11 -8.34
N TYR A 76 2.88 -14.76 -7.79
CA TYR A 76 1.91 -15.77 -7.36
C TYR A 76 1.24 -16.49 -8.53
N PHE A 77 1.10 -15.84 -9.69
CA PHE A 77 0.60 -16.49 -10.89
C PHE A 77 1.64 -17.44 -11.51
N PHE A 78 2.80 -16.93 -11.91
CA PHE A 78 3.79 -17.75 -12.63
C PHE A 78 4.59 -18.65 -11.69
N GLY A 79 4.96 -18.16 -10.51
CA GLY A 79 5.75 -18.90 -9.54
C GLY A 79 4.90 -19.92 -8.79
N VAL A 80 3.83 -19.48 -8.13
CA VAL A 80 3.08 -20.35 -7.20
C VAL A 80 2.00 -21.17 -7.92
N MET A 81 1.17 -20.53 -8.76
CA MET A 81 0.06 -21.22 -9.45
C MET A 81 0.54 -22.11 -10.61
N MET A 82 1.49 -21.64 -11.42
CA MET A 82 2.02 -22.39 -12.58
C MET A 82 3.29 -23.20 -12.29
N ASP A 83 3.84 -23.13 -11.06
CA ASP A 83 5.09 -23.79 -10.65
C ASP A 83 6.28 -23.59 -11.61
N ILE A 84 6.41 -22.38 -12.17
CA ILE A 84 7.57 -22.07 -13.01
C ILE A 84 8.79 -21.91 -12.10
N LYS A 85 9.59 -22.99 -12.01
CA LYS A 85 10.80 -23.07 -11.17
C LYS A 85 11.75 -21.89 -11.35
N PHE A 86 11.87 -21.35 -12.55
CA PHE A 86 12.68 -20.16 -12.80
C PHE A 86 12.24 -18.95 -11.96
N VAL A 87 10.93 -18.74 -11.81
CA VAL A 87 10.36 -17.64 -11.01
C VAL A 87 10.58 -17.89 -9.51
N ILE A 88 10.33 -19.12 -9.04
CA ILE A 88 10.55 -19.52 -7.62
C ILE A 88 12.03 -19.38 -7.23
N ASN A 89 12.94 -19.88 -8.07
CA ASN A 89 14.39 -19.82 -7.85
C ASN A 89 14.90 -18.36 -7.81
N ASN A 90 14.22 -17.46 -8.52
CA ASN A 90 14.52 -16.03 -8.52
C ASN A 90 13.61 -15.22 -7.56
N SER A 91 12.91 -15.88 -6.62
CA SER A 91 12.01 -15.21 -5.65
C SER A 91 12.68 -14.09 -4.86
N ARG A 92 13.99 -14.16 -4.63
CA ARG A 92 14.77 -13.07 -4.00
C ARG A 92 14.62 -11.72 -4.70
N ILE A 93 14.42 -11.70 -6.03
CA ILE A 93 14.25 -10.46 -6.80
C ILE A 93 12.88 -9.85 -6.50
N PHE A 94 11.83 -10.66 -6.54
CA PHE A 94 10.45 -10.24 -6.20
C PHE A 94 10.35 -9.76 -4.75
N GLY A 95 11.02 -10.45 -3.84
CA GLY A 95 11.10 -10.06 -2.44
C GLY A 95 11.86 -8.74 -2.24
N MET A 96 12.98 -8.54 -2.94
CA MET A 96 13.71 -7.27 -2.90
C MET A 96 12.87 -6.09 -3.42
N ILE A 97 12.13 -6.28 -4.53
CA ILE A 97 11.22 -5.26 -5.06
C ILE A 97 10.14 -4.92 -4.02
N ALA A 98 9.57 -5.93 -3.34
CA ALA A 98 8.59 -5.71 -2.28
C ALA A 98 9.16 -4.91 -1.10
N LEU A 99 10.39 -5.23 -0.68
CA LEU A 99 11.11 -4.52 0.37
C LEU A 99 11.41 -3.06 0.00
N ILE A 100 11.69 -2.77 -1.26
CA ILE A 100 11.88 -1.40 -1.76
C ILE A 100 10.56 -0.63 -1.73
N LEU A 101 9.48 -1.25 -2.23
CA LEU A 101 8.19 -0.56 -2.41
C LEU A 101 7.51 -0.25 -1.08
N THR A 102 7.67 -1.08 -0.06
CA THR A 102 7.00 -0.89 1.23
C THR A 102 7.30 0.47 1.89
N PRO A 103 8.57 0.86 2.15
CA PRO A 103 8.89 2.17 2.69
C PRO A 103 8.58 3.32 1.72
N ILE A 104 8.62 3.09 0.39
CA ILE A 104 8.17 4.10 -0.59
C ILE A 104 6.68 4.41 -0.38
N LEU A 105 5.83 3.39 -0.29
CA LEU A 105 4.38 3.57 -0.11
C LEU A 105 4.07 4.25 1.22
N GLN A 106 4.71 3.82 2.31
CA GLN A 106 4.49 4.38 3.64
C GLN A 106 4.98 5.82 3.77
N SER A 107 6.16 6.14 3.23
CA SER A 107 6.67 7.52 3.25
C SER A 107 5.81 8.47 2.42
N GLN A 108 5.33 8.03 1.25
CA GLN A 108 4.40 8.81 0.43
C GLN A 108 3.06 9.04 1.15
N LEU A 109 2.54 8.04 1.84
CA LEU A 109 1.31 8.18 2.63
C LEU A 109 1.50 9.13 3.82
N LEU A 110 2.65 9.11 4.49
CA LEU A 110 3.00 10.11 5.50
C LEU A 110 3.06 11.52 4.91
N MET A 111 3.64 11.69 3.72
CA MET A 111 3.66 12.98 3.04
C MET A 111 2.27 13.49 2.69
N ILE A 112 1.35 12.60 2.29
CA ILE A 112 -0.06 12.94 2.08
C ILE A 112 -0.73 13.37 3.40
N SER A 113 -0.44 12.69 4.50
CA SER A 113 -0.96 13.02 5.84
C SER A 113 -0.47 14.39 6.31
N LEU A 114 0.84 14.63 6.19
CA LEU A 114 1.46 15.93 6.49
C LEU A 114 0.89 17.05 5.60
N ASN A 115 0.65 16.77 4.32
CA ASN A 115 0.04 17.74 3.40
C ASN A 115 -1.31 18.24 3.92
N ARG A 116 -2.16 17.33 4.41
CA ARG A 116 -3.46 17.68 5.00
C ARG A 116 -3.30 18.45 6.31
N PHE A 117 -2.40 17.98 7.19
CA PHE A 117 -2.09 18.65 8.44
C PHE A 117 -1.67 20.11 8.22
N PHE A 118 -0.65 20.35 7.38
CA PHE A 118 -0.14 21.71 7.15
C PHE A 118 -1.14 22.62 6.45
N ALA A 119 -1.97 22.06 5.55
CA ALA A 119 -3.04 22.82 4.89
C ALA A 119 -4.03 23.43 5.91
N LEU A 120 -4.23 22.75 7.04
CA LEU A 120 -5.18 23.15 8.08
C LEU A 120 -4.51 23.91 9.24
N ALA A 121 -3.35 23.45 9.70
CA ALA A 121 -2.64 24.02 10.83
C ALA A 121 -2.02 25.38 10.51
N THR A 122 -1.37 25.50 9.36
CA THR A 122 -0.57 26.67 9.00
C THR A 122 -0.61 26.96 7.49
N PRO A 123 -1.68 27.60 6.97
CA PRO A 123 -1.87 27.83 5.54
C PRO A 123 -0.73 28.64 4.87
N ALA A 124 -0.11 29.56 5.61
CA ALA A 124 1.02 30.35 5.11
C ALA A 124 2.26 29.48 4.86
N TYR A 125 2.59 28.59 5.80
CA TYR A 125 3.72 27.66 5.66
C TYR A 125 3.44 26.57 4.63
N TYR A 126 2.18 26.11 4.54
CA TYR A 126 1.74 25.13 3.55
C TYR A 126 2.10 25.55 2.11
N LYS A 127 1.80 26.80 1.72
CA LYS A 127 2.11 27.30 0.37
C LYS A 127 3.61 27.25 0.04
N LYS A 128 4.48 27.45 1.05
CA LYS A 128 5.93 27.39 0.89
C LYS A 128 6.45 25.95 0.87
N MET A 129 6.03 25.13 1.82
CA MET A 129 6.53 23.76 1.99
C MET A 129 6.03 22.81 0.88
N PHE A 130 4.77 22.96 0.47
CA PHE A 130 4.14 22.14 -0.56
C PHE A 130 4.10 22.85 -1.91
N GLU A 131 5.13 23.63 -2.22
CA GLU A 131 5.37 24.07 -3.59
C GLU A 131 5.85 22.88 -4.44
N LEU A 132 5.57 22.90 -5.74
CA LEU A 132 5.85 21.78 -6.64
C LEU A 132 7.34 21.37 -6.64
N LYS A 133 8.26 22.34 -6.50
CA LYS A 133 9.70 22.09 -6.42
C LYS A 133 10.08 21.22 -5.22
N TYR A 134 9.55 21.53 -4.04
CA TYR A 134 9.84 20.77 -2.82
C TYR A 134 9.16 19.41 -2.83
N GLN A 135 7.94 19.32 -3.35
CA GLN A 135 7.27 18.03 -3.51
C GLN A 135 8.04 17.07 -4.41
N ARG A 136 8.61 17.56 -5.52
CA ARG A 136 9.47 16.75 -6.40
C ARG A 136 10.69 16.23 -5.65
N VAL A 137 11.33 17.07 -4.84
CA VAL A 137 12.47 16.67 -4.00
C VAL A 137 12.05 15.62 -2.98
N PHE A 138 10.93 15.81 -2.27
CA PHE A 138 10.42 14.82 -1.32
C PHE A 138 10.12 13.48 -1.98
N VAL A 139 9.42 13.48 -3.12
CA VAL A 139 9.15 12.26 -3.88
C VAL A 139 10.45 11.59 -4.30
N PHE A 140 11.42 12.34 -4.82
CA PHE A 140 12.72 11.81 -5.21
C PHE A 140 13.47 11.17 -4.02
N LEU A 141 13.49 11.82 -2.86
CA LEU A 141 14.13 11.29 -1.64
C LEU A 141 13.44 10.03 -1.13
N CYS A 142 12.10 10.01 -1.14
CA CYS A 142 11.30 8.85 -0.73
C CYS A 142 11.56 7.63 -1.61
N TRP A 143 11.83 7.83 -2.91
CA TRP A 143 12.13 6.74 -3.85
C TRP A 143 13.60 6.32 -3.79
N SER A 144 14.53 7.28 -3.83
CA SER A 144 15.97 7.00 -3.87
C SER A 144 16.47 6.30 -2.61
N THR A 145 15.97 6.68 -1.42
CA THR A 145 16.46 6.11 -0.16
C THR A 145 16.25 4.59 -0.09
N PRO A 146 15.04 4.04 -0.30
CA PRO A 146 14.84 2.59 -0.34
C PRO A 146 15.50 1.91 -1.54
N LEU A 147 15.55 2.57 -2.70
CA LEU A 147 16.20 2.04 -3.91
C LEU A 147 17.72 1.84 -3.73
N ILE A 148 18.36 2.66 -2.89
CA ILE A 148 19.80 2.53 -2.60
C ILE A 148 20.02 1.60 -1.42
N TYR A 149 19.28 1.80 -0.32
CA TYR A 149 19.54 1.09 0.93
C TYR A 149 19.17 -0.40 0.86
N THR A 150 18.06 -0.75 0.19
CA THR A 150 17.61 -2.14 0.13
C THR A 150 18.59 -3.04 -0.63
N PRO A 151 19.07 -2.68 -1.84
CA PRO A 151 20.09 -3.49 -2.53
C PRO A 151 21.41 -3.61 -1.76
N ILE A 152 21.83 -2.59 -1.02
CA ILE A 152 23.02 -2.68 -0.15
C ILE A 152 22.81 -3.77 0.92
N ILE A 153 21.62 -3.84 1.53
CA ILE A 153 21.34 -4.92 2.49
C ILE A 153 21.24 -6.26 1.78
N THR A 154 20.48 -6.36 0.69
CA THR A 154 20.13 -7.66 0.11
C THR A 154 21.24 -8.28 -0.73
N TYR A 155 22.01 -7.48 -1.46
CA TYR A 155 23.07 -7.95 -2.34
C TYR A 155 24.44 -7.96 -1.66
N TYR A 156 24.79 -6.88 -0.94
CA TYR A 156 26.13 -6.76 -0.36
C TYR A 156 26.29 -7.49 0.98
N ASN A 157 25.24 -7.53 1.81
CA ASN A 157 25.27 -8.26 3.07
C ASN A 157 24.72 -9.69 2.97
N ASP A 158 24.41 -10.17 1.76
CA ASP A 158 23.81 -11.50 1.47
C ASP A 158 22.53 -11.78 2.27
N CYS A 159 21.74 -10.74 2.53
CA CYS A 159 20.49 -10.84 3.27
C CYS A 159 19.32 -11.07 2.32
N SER A 160 18.77 -12.29 2.29
CA SER A 160 17.67 -12.61 1.37
C SER A 160 16.30 -12.49 2.02
N TYR A 161 15.39 -11.84 1.30
CA TYR A 161 13.95 -11.87 1.54
C TYR A 161 13.33 -12.64 0.37
N LYS A 162 12.95 -13.88 0.62
CA LYS A 162 12.60 -14.87 -0.41
C LYS A 162 11.30 -15.56 -0.06
N PHE A 163 10.76 -16.26 -1.04
CA PHE A 163 9.51 -16.98 -0.89
C PHE A 163 9.72 -18.30 -0.14
N TYR A 164 8.75 -18.63 0.72
CA TYR A 164 8.67 -19.89 1.45
C TYR A 164 7.32 -20.55 1.14
N HIS A 165 7.38 -21.81 0.74
CA HIS A 165 6.19 -22.61 0.42
C HIS A 165 5.30 -22.82 1.64
N TYR A 166 5.90 -23.03 2.82
CA TYR A 166 5.13 -23.14 4.06
C TYR A 166 4.48 -21.78 4.41
N GLY A 167 3.17 -21.70 4.23
CA GLY A 167 2.38 -20.48 4.45
C GLY A 167 2.42 -19.47 3.31
N TRP A 168 2.99 -19.85 2.16
CA TRP A 168 3.05 -19.07 0.92
C TRP A 168 3.36 -17.59 1.16
N LEU A 169 4.46 -17.31 1.85
CA LEU A 169 4.86 -15.94 2.21
C LEU A 169 6.28 -15.63 1.79
N PHE A 170 6.54 -14.34 1.62
CA PHE A 170 7.90 -13.84 1.60
C PHE A 170 8.35 -13.56 3.03
N THR A 171 9.52 -14.07 3.40
CA THR A 171 10.15 -13.76 4.69
C THR A 171 11.66 -13.74 4.56
N TYR A 172 12.33 -13.24 5.60
CA TYR A 172 13.79 -13.16 5.65
C TYR A 172 14.39 -14.45 6.17
N VAL A 173 15.60 -14.76 5.67
CA VAL A 173 16.41 -15.84 6.25
C VAL A 173 16.99 -15.34 7.58
N ILE A 174 16.69 -16.05 8.66
CA ILE A 174 17.23 -15.75 9.99
C ILE A 174 18.69 -16.22 10.01
N ASN A 175 19.63 -15.27 10.02
CA ASN A 175 21.04 -15.51 10.30
C ASN A 175 21.56 -14.39 11.21
N GLU A 176 22.68 -14.61 11.90
CA GLU A 176 23.22 -13.65 12.89
C GLU A 176 23.53 -12.26 12.29
N LYS A 177 23.83 -12.18 10.99
CA LYS A 177 24.20 -10.93 10.30
C LYS A 177 23.01 -10.12 9.78
N CYS A 178 21.93 -10.79 9.41
CA CYS A 178 20.81 -10.23 8.64
C CYS A 178 19.53 -10.09 9.46
N GLY A 179 19.33 -10.94 10.48
CA GLY A 179 18.12 -10.93 11.31
C GLY A 179 17.80 -9.53 11.84
N ASN A 180 18.75 -8.93 12.56
CA ASN A 180 18.56 -7.59 13.14
C ASN A 180 18.40 -6.49 12.09
N LYS A 181 19.16 -6.53 10.98
CA LYS A 181 19.10 -5.48 9.94
C LYS A 181 17.76 -5.49 9.19
N LEU A 182 17.32 -6.68 8.76
CA LEU A 182 16.04 -6.83 8.08
C LEU A 182 14.87 -6.62 9.03
N GLU A 183 15.01 -7.00 10.30
CA GLU A 183 13.99 -6.72 11.32
C GLU A 183 13.82 -5.21 11.56
N ILE A 184 14.91 -4.44 11.68
CA ILE A 184 14.83 -2.97 11.80
C ILE A 184 14.15 -2.37 10.57
N MET A 185 14.47 -2.86 9.37
CA MET A 185 13.86 -2.36 8.13
C MET A 185 12.38 -2.74 7.99
N LEU A 186 12.01 -3.98 8.29
CA LEU A 186 10.65 -4.48 8.13
C LEU A 186 9.74 -4.08 9.29
N ARG A 187 10.21 -4.08 10.53
CA ARG A 187 9.39 -3.76 11.71
C ARG A 187 9.62 -2.34 12.17
N GLY A 188 10.87 -1.94 12.37
CA GLY A 188 11.22 -0.63 12.92
C GLY A 188 10.78 0.52 12.01
N VAL A 189 11.24 0.53 10.76
CA VAL A 189 10.92 1.59 9.79
C VAL A 189 9.41 1.60 9.47
N GLN A 190 8.79 0.44 9.31
CA GLN A 190 7.35 0.37 9.07
C GLN A 190 6.52 0.89 10.25
N ALA A 191 6.89 0.51 11.47
CA ALA A 191 6.24 1.01 12.68
C ALA A 191 6.42 2.53 12.82
N PHE A 192 7.63 3.04 12.55
CA PHE A 192 7.90 4.48 12.57
C PHE A 192 6.96 5.25 11.62
N PHE A 193 6.85 4.82 10.36
CA PHE A 193 5.93 5.48 9.42
C PHE A 193 4.47 5.32 9.85
N ALA A 194 4.04 4.11 10.24
CA ALA A 194 2.67 3.84 10.66
C ALA A 194 2.24 4.71 11.85
N TYR A 195 3.05 4.78 12.90
CA TYR A 195 2.76 5.60 14.07
C TYR A 195 2.82 7.09 13.77
N SER A 196 3.77 7.54 12.95
CA SER A 196 3.86 8.94 12.52
C SER A 196 2.62 9.36 11.73
N MET A 197 2.13 8.50 10.82
CA MET A 197 0.91 8.74 10.05
C MET A 197 -0.30 8.89 10.96
N VAL A 198 -0.53 7.91 11.84
CA VAL A 198 -1.67 7.93 12.76
C VAL A 198 -1.61 9.14 13.69
N LEU A 199 -0.44 9.50 14.21
CA LEU A 199 -0.27 10.69 15.04
C LEU A 199 -0.65 11.97 14.27
N VAL A 200 -0.13 12.14 13.06
CA VAL A 200 -0.44 13.31 12.21
C VAL A 200 -1.93 13.34 11.87
N ASP A 201 -2.54 12.20 11.56
CA ASP A 201 -3.96 12.09 11.24
C ASP A 201 -4.85 12.43 12.43
N ILE A 202 -4.54 11.93 13.63
CA ILE A 202 -5.26 12.26 14.87
C ILE A 202 -5.19 13.77 15.13
N VAL A 203 -4.00 14.38 15.05
CA VAL A 203 -3.84 15.82 15.23
C VAL A 203 -4.64 16.59 14.17
N THR A 204 -4.63 16.11 12.92
CA THR A 204 -5.40 16.71 11.81
C THR A 204 -6.91 16.67 12.09
N ILE A 205 -7.43 15.56 12.59
CA ILE A 205 -8.85 15.43 13.00
C ILE A 205 -9.18 16.39 14.13
N LEU A 206 -8.33 16.44 15.17
CA LEU A 206 -8.54 17.33 16.31
C LEU A 206 -8.58 18.79 15.86
N LEU A 207 -7.68 19.19 14.97
CA LEU A 207 -7.70 20.53 14.36
C LEU A 207 -8.99 20.80 13.57
N LEU A 208 -9.45 19.82 12.79
CA LEU A 208 -10.71 19.93 12.04
C LEU A 208 -11.93 20.07 12.95
N ILE A 209 -11.97 19.37 14.08
CA ILE A 209 -13.08 19.41 15.03
C ILE A 209 -13.05 20.74 15.80
N CYS A 210 -11.90 21.08 16.40
CA CYS A 210 -11.75 22.24 17.27
C CYS A 210 -11.79 23.58 16.52
N PHE A 211 -11.17 23.65 15.33
CA PHE A 211 -11.01 24.91 14.59
C PHE A 211 -11.89 25.01 13.34
N ARG A 212 -12.89 24.13 13.21
CA ARG A 212 -13.83 24.08 12.08
C ARG A 212 -14.40 25.44 11.70
N LYS A 213 -14.80 26.23 12.71
CA LYS A 213 -15.42 27.55 12.51
C LYS A 213 -14.40 28.60 12.05
N LYS A 214 -13.22 28.69 12.68
CA LYS A 214 -12.21 29.70 12.33
C LYS A 214 -11.52 29.44 11.00
N VAL A 215 -11.26 28.18 10.64
CA VAL A 215 -10.47 27.82 9.45
C VAL A 215 -11.32 27.70 8.18
N LEU A 216 -12.59 27.28 8.30
CA LEU A 216 -13.44 26.95 7.13
C LEU A 216 -14.61 27.92 6.90
N GLN A 217 -14.78 28.99 7.69
CA GLN A 217 -15.81 30.01 7.45
C GLN A 217 -15.48 30.95 6.28
N SER A 218 -14.21 31.17 5.97
CA SER A 218 -13.77 31.98 4.83
C SER A 218 -13.85 31.25 3.49
N HIS A 219 -14.04 29.93 3.50
CA HIS A 219 -14.10 29.10 2.29
C HIS A 219 -15.54 28.79 1.87
N SER A 220 -15.75 28.66 0.56
CA SER A 220 -17.05 28.25 0.02
C SER A 220 -17.46 26.87 0.56
N ALA A 221 -18.78 26.63 0.65
CA ALA A 221 -19.32 25.37 1.15
C ALA A 221 -18.83 24.14 0.36
N GLN A 222 -18.49 24.32 -0.92
CA GLN A 222 -17.93 23.28 -1.79
C GLN A 222 -16.48 22.95 -1.43
N ILE A 223 -15.61 23.97 -1.29
CA ILE A 223 -14.21 23.77 -0.89
C ILE A 223 -14.15 23.10 0.48
N ARG A 224 -14.96 23.58 1.43
CA ARG A 224 -15.05 22.99 2.78
C ARG A 224 -15.41 21.51 2.77
N ARG A 225 -16.42 21.11 2.00
CA ARG A 225 -16.82 19.69 1.89
C ARG A 225 -15.68 18.84 1.32
N ARG A 226 -15.00 19.35 0.30
CA ARG A 226 -13.87 18.66 -0.34
C ARG A 226 -12.71 18.44 0.64
N GLU A 227 -12.31 19.47 1.39
CA GLU A 227 -11.21 19.32 2.36
C GLU A 227 -11.55 18.34 3.48
N ILE A 228 -12.82 18.31 3.95
CA ILE A 228 -13.28 17.31 4.93
C ILE A 228 -13.23 15.90 4.35
N SER A 229 -13.72 15.71 3.12
CA SER A 229 -13.66 14.43 2.41
C SER A 229 -12.24 13.92 2.24
N PHE A 230 -11.30 14.79 1.88
CA PHE A 230 -9.88 14.42 1.78
C PHE A 230 -9.28 14.10 3.15
N GLY A 231 -9.63 14.84 4.19
CA GLY A 231 -9.21 14.52 5.57
C GLY A 231 -9.71 13.14 6.01
N GLN A 232 -11.00 12.84 5.80
CA GLN A 232 -11.60 11.54 6.12
C GLN A 232 -10.92 10.39 5.36
N GLN A 233 -10.65 10.59 4.06
CA GLN A 233 -9.96 9.61 3.23
C GLN A 233 -8.61 9.21 3.82
N VAL A 234 -7.78 10.21 4.19
CA VAL A 234 -6.42 9.96 4.68
C VAL A 234 -6.45 9.28 6.05
N VAL A 235 -7.28 9.78 6.97
CA VAL A 235 -7.46 9.19 8.31
C VAL A 235 -7.87 7.72 8.25
N ILE A 236 -8.86 7.41 7.41
CA ILE A 236 -9.34 6.03 7.28
C ILE A 236 -8.27 5.15 6.64
N GLN A 237 -7.54 5.67 5.67
CA GLN A 237 -6.42 4.96 5.06
C GLN A 237 -5.30 4.67 6.08
N GLY A 238 -4.92 5.64 6.90
CA GLY A 238 -3.96 5.47 7.99
C GLY A 238 -4.41 4.43 9.02
N PHE A 239 -5.70 4.48 9.40
CA PHE A 239 -6.31 3.50 10.29
C PHE A 239 -6.28 2.07 9.71
N VAL A 240 -6.63 1.89 8.43
CA VAL A 240 -6.56 0.59 7.74
C VAL A 240 -5.13 0.04 7.74
N TYR A 241 -4.12 0.87 7.46
CA TYR A 241 -2.71 0.45 7.52
C TYR A 241 -2.27 0.03 8.94
N MET A 242 -2.72 0.76 9.97
CA MET A 242 -2.44 0.39 11.36
C MET A 242 -3.08 -0.96 11.72
N MET A 243 -4.35 -1.16 11.37
CA MET A 243 -5.07 -2.41 11.61
C MET A 243 -4.44 -3.58 10.88
N TYR A 244 -4.00 -3.37 9.64
CA TYR A 244 -3.19 -4.35 8.92
C TYR A 244 -1.89 -4.67 9.66
N GLY A 245 -1.17 -3.68 10.18
CA GLY A 245 0.04 -3.91 10.98
C GLY A 245 -0.23 -4.80 12.20
N PHE A 246 -1.31 -4.54 12.94
CA PHE A 246 -1.73 -5.42 14.04
C PHE A 246 -2.12 -6.82 13.56
N TRP A 247 -2.88 -6.91 12.46
CA TRP A 247 -3.31 -8.18 11.87
C TRP A 247 -2.13 -9.05 11.39
N TYR A 248 -1.16 -8.44 10.71
CA TYR A 248 0.06 -9.11 10.25
C TYR A 248 0.87 -9.70 11.42
N ASN A 249 0.90 -9.01 12.56
CA ASN A 249 1.73 -9.39 13.70
C ASN A 249 1.02 -10.30 14.71
N LEU A 250 -0.29 -10.12 14.92
CA LEU A 250 -1.02 -10.80 15.99
C LEU A 250 -2.18 -11.64 15.47
N GLY A 251 -2.60 -11.48 14.21
CA GLY A 251 -3.79 -12.13 13.65
C GLY A 251 -3.71 -13.65 13.68
N ASN A 252 -2.52 -14.25 13.56
CA ASN A 252 -2.35 -15.71 13.62
C ASN A 252 -2.83 -16.30 14.96
N ARG A 253 -2.79 -15.52 16.05
CA ARG A 253 -3.29 -15.94 17.37
C ARG A 253 -4.81 -15.86 17.51
N TRP A 254 -5.47 -15.10 16.62
CA TRP A 254 -6.91 -14.88 16.67
C TRP A 254 -7.68 -15.82 15.72
N ILE A 255 -6.99 -16.40 14.74
CA ILE A 255 -7.58 -17.43 13.88
C ILE A 255 -7.69 -18.75 14.67
N PRO A 256 -8.84 -19.45 14.62
CA PRO A 256 -9.02 -20.72 15.31
C PRO A 256 -7.91 -21.73 15.02
N GLN A 257 -7.45 -22.44 16.05
CA GLN A 257 -6.39 -23.47 15.92
C GLN A 257 -6.82 -24.67 15.06
N SER A 258 -8.12 -24.83 14.79
CA SER A 258 -8.64 -25.84 13.86
C SER A 258 -8.20 -25.60 12.40
N ILE A 259 -7.81 -24.36 12.05
CA ILE A 259 -7.27 -24.04 10.74
C ILE A 259 -5.77 -24.36 10.74
N PRO A 260 -5.25 -25.09 9.73
CA PRO A 260 -3.83 -25.41 9.61
C PRO A 260 -2.92 -24.18 9.66
N GLU A 261 -1.74 -24.31 10.28
CA GLU A 261 -0.86 -23.17 10.56
C GLU A 261 -0.35 -22.45 9.31
N ASN A 262 -0.02 -23.17 8.24
CA ASN A 262 0.33 -22.60 6.94
C ASN A 262 -0.77 -21.65 6.44
N TRP A 263 -2.03 -22.07 6.49
CA TRP A 263 -3.16 -21.24 6.09
C TRP A 263 -3.35 -20.03 7.01
N ARG A 264 -3.18 -20.17 8.33
CA ARG A 264 -3.26 -19.02 9.24
C ARG A 264 -2.17 -17.97 8.94
N ILE A 265 -0.94 -18.41 8.68
CA ILE A 265 0.17 -17.53 8.26
C ILE A 265 -0.18 -16.85 6.94
N PHE A 266 -0.63 -17.61 5.94
CA PHE A 266 -1.02 -17.10 4.64
C PHE A 266 -2.08 -16.00 4.72
N TRP A 267 -3.18 -16.26 5.46
CA TRP A 267 -4.29 -15.33 5.60
C TRP A 267 -3.86 -14.03 6.28
N THR A 268 -3.00 -14.11 7.28
CA THR A 268 -2.57 -12.95 8.07
C THR A 268 -1.45 -12.16 7.42
N THR A 269 -0.68 -12.78 6.52
CA THR A 269 0.47 -12.18 5.85
C THR A 269 0.21 -11.93 4.37
N ALA A 270 0.55 -12.88 3.50
CA ALA A 270 0.54 -12.73 2.04
C ALA A 270 -0.82 -12.29 1.49
N PHE A 271 -1.91 -12.94 1.89
CA PHE A 271 -3.24 -12.58 1.41
C PHE A 271 -3.64 -11.17 1.85
N SER A 272 -3.53 -10.89 3.15
CA SER A 272 -3.92 -9.60 3.72
C SER A 272 -3.08 -8.44 3.20
N ALA A 273 -1.77 -8.66 2.97
CA ALA A 273 -0.88 -7.65 2.40
C ALA A 273 -1.35 -7.21 1.00
N ASN A 274 -1.76 -8.16 0.17
CA ASN A 274 -2.23 -7.87 -1.19
C ASN A 274 -3.66 -7.30 -1.21
N MET A 275 -4.49 -7.60 -0.19
CA MET A 275 -5.80 -6.97 -0.01
C MET A 275 -5.72 -5.46 0.27
N LEU A 276 -4.59 -4.95 0.80
CA LEU A 276 -4.42 -3.51 1.01
C LEU A 276 -4.52 -2.69 -0.28
N HIS A 277 -4.16 -3.25 -1.43
CA HIS A 277 -4.29 -2.57 -2.72
C HIS A 277 -5.76 -2.29 -3.06
N ILE A 278 -6.66 -3.21 -2.69
CA ILE A 278 -8.11 -3.04 -2.85
C ILE A 278 -8.65 -2.09 -1.79
N PHE A 279 -8.35 -2.30 -0.51
CA PHE A 279 -8.91 -1.48 0.55
C PHE A 279 -8.45 -0.02 0.45
N GLY A 280 -7.16 0.20 0.21
CA GLY A 280 -6.60 1.53 0.05
C GLY A 280 -7.25 2.32 -1.08
N THR A 281 -7.48 1.69 -2.24
CA THR A 281 -8.16 2.34 -3.37
C THR A 281 -9.66 2.50 -3.16
N SER A 282 -10.31 1.54 -2.50
CA SER A 282 -11.73 1.61 -2.14
C SER A 282 -12.04 2.83 -1.27
N VAL A 283 -11.18 3.13 -0.30
CA VAL A 283 -11.30 4.32 0.55
C VAL A 283 -11.29 5.59 -0.31
N ILE A 284 -10.47 5.66 -1.36
CA ILE A 284 -10.47 6.82 -2.29
C ILE A 284 -11.83 6.93 -3.00
N PHE A 285 -12.35 5.83 -3.55
CA PHE A 285 -13.63 5.87 -4.26
C PHE A 285 -14.82 6.21 -3.36
N ILE A 286 -14.80 5.80 -2.10
CA ILE A 286 -15.89 6.05 -1.15
C ILE A 286 -15.84 7.49 -0.61
N PHE A 287 -14.68 7.96 -0.19
CA PHE A 287 -14.56 9.22 0.54
C PHE A 287 -14.28 10.42 -0.38
N ASN A 288 -13.82 10.19 -1.61
CA ASN A 288 -13.62 11.27 -2.57
C ASN A 288 -14.81 11.40 -3.53
N SER A 289 -15.75 12.28 -3.18
CA SER A 289 -16.98 12.48 -3.95
C SER A 289 -16.77 12.89 -5.41
N GLU A 290 -15.63 13.52 -5.74
CA GLU A 290 -15.30 13.87 -7.13
C GLU A 290 -14.98 12.61 -7.94
N PHE A 291 -14.23 11.66 -7.36
CA PHE A 291 -13.98 10.36 -7.99
C PHE A 291 -15.24 9.53 -8.12
N SER A 292 -16.06 9.41 -7.07
CA SER A 292 -17.28 8.60 -7.16
C SER A 292 -18.26 9.19 -8.18
N ARG A 293 -18.36 10.52 -8.29
CA ARG A 293 -19.19 11.18 -9.31
C ARG A 293 -18.62 10.96 -10.71
N TRP A 294 -17.32 11.13 -10.89
CA TRP A 294 -16.65 10.91 -12.19
C TRP A 294 -16.82 9.48 -12.69
N LEU A 295 -16.66 8.49 -11.81
CA LEU A 295 -16.86 7.08 -12.15
C LEU A 295 -18.32 6.80 -12.58
N ARG A 296 -19.30 7.43 -11.91
CA ARG A 296 -20.72 7.32 -12.31
C ARG A 296 -21.02 7.99 -13.65
N CYS A 297 -20.42 9.14 -13.94
CA CYS A 297 -20.57 9.84 -15.21
C CYS A 297 -19.91 9.08 -16.36
N TYR A 298 -18.69 8.58 -16.14
CA TYR A 298 -17.98 7.74 -17.11
C TYR A 298 -18.79 6.51 -17.51
N LYS A 299 -19.39 5.82 -16.52
CA LYS A 299 -20.28 4.68 -16.76
C LYS A 299 -21.53 5.06 -17.58
N ARG A 300 -22.06 6.28 -17.41
CA ARG A 300 -23.22 6.77 -18.16
C ARG A 300 -22.86 7.04 -19.62
N GLU A 301 -21.70 7.61 -19.90
CA GLU A 301 -21.23 7.86 -21.27
C GLU A 301 -20.94 6.56 -22.03
N GLU A 302 -20.30 5.56 -21.40
CA GLU A 302 -20.08 4.25 -22.04
C GLU A 302 -21.38 3.52 -22.39
N ILE A 303 -22.40 3.56 -21.52
CA ILE A 303 -23.70 2.93 -21.80
C ILE A 303 -24.37 3.56 -23.03
N ILE A 304 -24.31 4.88 -23.18
CA ILE A 304 -24.90 5.60 -24.31
C ILE A 304 -24.17 5.28 -25.63
N VAL A 305 -22.84 5.13 -25.57
CA VAL A 305 -22.05 4.76 -26.75
C VAL A 305 -22.37 3.32 -27.19
N VAL A 306 -22.44 2.38 -26.26
CA VAL A 306 -22.78 0.98 -26.57
C VAL A 306 -24.18 0.85 -27.15
N SER A 307 -25.17 1.59 -26.63
CA SER A 307 -26.54 1.56 -27.17
C SER A 307 -26.66 2.17 -28.58
N ASN A 308 -25.78 3.10 -28.93
CA ASN A 308 -25.77 3.73 -30.26
C ASN A 308 -25.02 2.90 -31.31
N THR A 309 -24.15 1.99 -30.91
CA THR A 309 -23.43 1.06 -31.80
C THR A 309 -24.17 -0.26 -32.04
N SER A 310 -25.24 -0.53 -31.29
CA SER A 310 -26.07 -1.74 -31.41
C SER A 310 -27.37 -1.55 -32.19
N ASN A 311 -27.57 -0.37 -32.79
CA ASN A 311 -28.64 -0.05 -33.73
C ASN A 311 -28.05 0.20 -35.12
#